data_AF-A0A7S4T2C4-F1
#
_entry.id   AF-A0A7S4T2C4-F1
#
_cell.length_a   1.000
_cell.length_b   1.000
_cell.length_c   1.000
_cell.angle_alpha   90.00
_cell.angle_beta   90.00
_cell.angle_gamma   90.00
#
_symmetry.space_group_name_H-M   'P 1'
#
loop_
_entity.id
_entity.type
_entity.pdbx_description
1 polymer ?
#
loop_
_entity_poly.entity_id
_entity_poly.type
_entity_poly.pdbx_seq_one_letter_code
_entity_poly.pdbx_strand_id
1 'polypeptide(L)'
;ASCLAKLLVPPRFQHSQILLPRNLPAFGNHSAMYQNPPQQHPPQQYQPGQMAAPGIVMGTPVPEAGDIGKMPVSQVPPEVRNGFVRKVYSLLSVQLMVTFGIALYMNTQLTPLWVAKHLGIYYMASFGTLAMMLGVSCCCADALRNFPFNYAFLAALTIGMSITVGFATVLYTTDSVLLALGTTAGVFLVLTAYACLTTTDFTGIGPYLFAGLIALMMFGFVISIFSWLTGTPMVGSMVHKLYAGCGVLLFVFYIIHDTQLIVGGEHKKHQFSVDDYVFAAIELYLDVINLFVFLLELMGDRR
;
A
#
# COMPACT_ATOMS: atom_id res chain seq x y z
N ALA A 1 -10.19 17.62 -18.08
CA ALA A 1 -10.28 18.22 -16.73
C ALA A 1 -10.66 17.19 -15.66
N SER A 2 -11.75 16.41 -15.79
CA SER A 2 -12.16 15.42 -14.76
C SER A 2 -11.24 14.23 -14.53
N CYS A 3 -10.41 13.82 -15.50
CA CYS A 3 -9.46 12.71 -15.31
C CYS A 3 -8.20 13.15 -14.54
N LEU A 4 -7.66 14.33 -14.86
CA LEU A 4 -6.54 14.97 -14.16
C LEU A 4 -6.89 15.35 -12.72
N ALA A 5 -8.14 15.79 -12.45
CA ALA A 5 -8.59 16.08 -11.09
C ALA A 5 -8.73 14.82 -10.20
N LYS A 6 -9.05 13.67 -10.79
CA LYS A 6 -9.04 12.35 -10.10
C LYS A 6 -7.63 11.78 -9.91
N LEU A 7 -6.66 12.25 -10.70
CA LEU A 7 -5.24 11.90 -10.59
C LEU A 7 -4.51 12.72 -9.50
N LEU A 8 -4.93 13.97 -9.27
CA LEU A 8 -4.32 14.88 -8.30
C LEU A 8 -4.82 14.66 -6.87
N VAL A 9 -5.88 13.88 -6.71
CA VAL A 9 -6.58 13.70 -5.45
C VAL A 9 -7.03 12.25 -5.38
N PRO A 10 -6.49 11.41 -4.47
CA PRO A 10 -7.01 10.07 -4.26
C PRO A 10 -8.52 10.17 -3.94
N PRO A 11 -9.34 9.13 -4.21
CA PRO A 11 -10.81 9.15 -4.10
C PRO A 11 -11.40 9.51 -2.71
N ARG A 12 -10.58 9.95 -1.75
CA ARG A 12 -10.94 10.29 -0.37
C ARG A 12 -11.32 11.74 -0.10
N PHE A 13 -11.34 12.63 -1.10
CA PHE A 13 -11.71 14.04 -0.87
C PHE A 13 -13.15 14.42 -1.28
N GLN A 14 -13.97 13.50 -1.78
CA GLN A 14 -15.35 13.83 -2.16
C GLN A 14 -16.36 13.90 -1.00
N HIS A 15 -15.99 13.49 0.22
CA HIS A 15 -16.94 13.38 1.35
C HIS A 15 -16.60 14.18 2.62
N SER A 16 -15.82 15.26 2.53
CA SER A 16 -15.68 16.21 3.65
C SER A 16 -16.60 17.42 3.48
N GLN A 17 -17.91 17.21 3.55
CA GLN A 17 -18.82 18.29 3.94
C GLN A 17 -18.63 18.49 5.44
N ILE A 18 -17.93 19.57 5.79
CA ILE A 18 -17.81 20.08 7.15
C ILE A 18 -19.22 20.45 7.63
N LEU A 19 -19.90 19.52 8.30
CA LEU A 19 -21.10 19.83 9.08
C LEU A 19 -20.65 20.56 10.35
N LEU A 20 -20.61 21.89 10.28
CA LEU A 20 -20.58 22.74 11.46
C LEU A 20 -21.84 22.45 12.30
N PRO A 21 -21.73 22.07 13.59
CA PRO A 21 -22.90 21.96 14.45
C PRO A 21 -23.40 23.37 14.77
N ARG A 22 -24.30 23.88 13.94
CA ARG A 22 -25.15 25.03 14.27
C ARG A 22 -26.34 24.46 15.05
N ASN A 23 -26.26 24.46 16.38
CA ASN A 23 -27.37 24.58 17.35
C ASN A 23 -26.90 24.15 18.74
N LEU A 24 -26.52 25.11 19.59
CA LEU A 24 -26.59 24.94 21.05
C LEU A 24 -28.08 25.07 21.46
N PRO A 25 -28.65 24.14 22.24
CA PRO A 25 -29.96 24.38 22.84
C PRO A 25 -29.83 25.38 24.01
N ALA A 26 -30.68 26.39 23.97
CA ALA A 26 -30.84 27.39 25.02
C ALA A 26 -31.37 26.77 26.31
N PHE A 27 -30.84 27.22 27.44
CA PHE A 27 -31.40 26.98 28.77
C PHE A 27 -32.81 27.57 28.87
N GLY A 28 -33.79 26.75 29.26
CA GLY A 28 -35.18 27.14 29.44
C GLY A 28 -35.90 26.32 30.50
N ASN A 29 -36.19 27.00 31.61
CA ASN A 29 -37.04 26.76 32.79
C ASN A 29 -37.95 25.52 32.95
N HIS A 30 -37.90 25.03 34.19
CA HIS A 30 -38.88 24.28 35.01
C HIS A 30 -40.32 24.08 34.50
N SER A 31 -40.78 22.83 34.55
CA SER A 31 -42.08 22.47 35.16
C SER A 31 -42.09 20.98 35.53
N ALA A 32 -42.58 20.70 36.76
CA ALA A 32 -42.70 19.36 37.32
C ALA A 32 -43.91 18.62 36.75
N MET A 33 -43.78 17.31 36.50
CA MET A 33 -44.93 16.42 36.27
C MET A 33 -44.69 15.06 36.94
N TYR A 34 -45.70 14.58 37.65
CA TYR A 34 -45.71 13.41 38.54
C TYR A 34 -45.88 12.06 37.80
N GLN A 35 -45.01 11.09 38.16
CA GLN A 35 -45.24 9.67 38.53
C GLN A 35 -45.72 8.57 37.55
N ASN A 36 -44.99 7.43 37.53
CA ASN A 36 -45.51 6.06 37.78
C ASN A 36 -44.35 5.07 38.11
N PRO A 37 -44.58 4.01 38.94
CA PRO A 37 -43.52 3.07 39.38
C PRO A 37 -43.18 1.98 38.34
N PRO A 38 -41.98 1.36 38.41
CA PRO A 38 -41.53 0.41 37.39
C PRO A 38 -42.21 -0.96 37.50
N GLN A 39 -42.71 -1.47 36.37
CA GLN A 39 -43.17 -2.85 36.22
C GLN A 39 -41.99 -3.83 36.17
N GLN A 40 -42.06 -4.90 36.97
CA GLN A 40 -41.10 -6.01 36.94
C GLN A 40 -41.37 -6.91 35.72
N HIS A 41 -40.34 -7.22 34.93
CA HIS A 41 -40.35 -8.29 33.93
C HIS A 41 -39.64 -9.54 34.48
N PRO A 42 -40.09 -10.76 34.11
CA PRO A 42 -39.53 -12.01 34.63
C PRO A 42 -38.10 -12.27 34.12
N PRO A 43 -37.29 -13.08 34.83
CA PRO A 43 -35.89 -13.29 34.51
C PRO A 43 -35.71 -14.03 33.18
N GLN A 44 -35.05 -13.38 32.22
CA GLN A 44 -34.61 -14.00 30.96
C GLN A 44 -33.51 -15.03 31.27
N GLN A 45 -33.72 -16.26 30.80
CA GLN A 45 -32.79 -17.38 30.93
C GLN A 45 -31.46 -17.08 30.21
N TYR A 46 -30.34 -17.34 30.89
CA TYR A 46 -29.00 -17.18 30.36
C TYR A 46 -28.66 -18.32 29.40
N GLN A 47 -28.29 -18.00 28.15
CA GLN A 47 -27.79 -18.96 27.17
C GLN A 47 -26.28 -18.71 26.97
N PRO A 48 -25.38 -19.70 27.22
CA PRO A 48 -23.95 -19.43 27.30
C PRO A 48 -23.35 -19.35 25.89
N GLY A 49 -22.76 -18.19 25.53
CA GLY A 49 -22.03 -18.07 24.26
C GLY A 49 -21.50 -16.70 23.85
N GLN A 50 -21.83 -15.61 24.55
CA GLN A 50 -21.34 -14.27 24.17
C GLN A 50 -20.34 -13.74 25.20
N MET A 51 -19.06 -14.00 24.98
CA MET A 51 -18.02 -13.12 25.53
C MET A 51 -18.08 -11.82 24.74
N ALA A 52 -18.84 -10.85 25.27
CA ALA A 52 -18.79 -9.48 24.79
C ALA A 52 -17.38 -8.93 25.08
N ALA A 53 -16.66 -8.52 24.04
CA ALA A 53 -15.45 -7.75 24.18
C ALA A 53 -15.75 -6.43 24.95
N PRO A 54 -14.87 -5.95 25.85
CA PRO A 54 -15.15 -4.77 26.63
C PRO A 54 -15.18 -3.53 25.71
N GLY A 55 -16.34 -2.85 25.66
CA GLY A 55 -16.49 -1.57 24.96
C GLY A 55 -17.72 -1.40 24.08
N ILE A 56 -18.52 -2.46 23.85
CA ILE A 56 -19.75 -2.33 23.06
C ILE A 56 -20.88 -1.81 23.96
N VAL A 57 -21.31 -0.57 23.71
CA VAL A 57 -22.54 0.00 24.26
C VAL A 57 -23.70 -0.92 23.86
N MET A 58 -24.36 -1.51 24.85
CA MET A 58 -25.49 -2.41 24.67
C MET A 58 -26.63 -1.63 23.99
N GLY A 59 -26.89 -1.90 22.69
CA GLY A 59 -27.97 -1.27 21.93
C GLY A 59 -27.65 -0.84 20.49
N THR A 60 -26.40 -0.91 20.04
CA THR A 60 -26.09 -0.71 18.61
C THR A 60 -26.35 -2.01 17.83
N PRO A 61 -27.08 -1.98 16.70
CA PRO A 61 -27.20 -3.16 15.85
C PRO A 61 -25.80 -3.66 15.46
N VAL A 62 -25.58 -4.97 15.57
CA VAL A 62 -24.35 -5.61 15.09
C VAL A 62 -24.24 -5.27 13.60
N PRO A 63 -23.16 -4.60 13.14
CA PRO A 63 -23.04 -4.26 11.74
C PRO A 63 -23.01 -5.55 10.91
N GLU A 64 -23.77 -5.59 9.80
CA GLU A 64 -23.69 -6.69 8.84
C GLU A 64 -22.24 -6.84 8.33
N ALA A 65 -21.84 -8.06 7.95
CA ALA A 65 -20.47 -8.32 7.48
C ALA A 65 -20.03 -7.43 6.31
N GLY A 66 -20.96 -7.05 5.42
CA GLY A 66 -20.69 -6.13 4.31
C GLY A 66 -20.54 -4.66 4.73
N ASP A 67 -20.99 -4.30 5.93
CA ASP A 67 -20.85 -2.96 6.49
C ASP A 67 -19.49 -2.82 7.21
N ILE A 68 -19.04 -3.88 7.90
CA ILE A 68 -17.71 -3.94 8.52
C ILE A 68 -16.58 -3.79 7.50
N GLY A 69 -16.74 -4.39 6.31
CA GLY A 69 -15.76 -4.32 5.22
C GLY A 69 -15.42 -2.90 4.77
N LYS A 70 -16.39 -1.98 4.88
CA LYS A 70 -16.27 -0.57 4.44
C LYS A 70 -15.74 0.36 5.53
N MET A 71 -15.73 -0.08 6.79
CA MET A 71 -15.27 0.75 7.90
C MET A 71 -13.76 1.00 7.86
N PRO A 72 -13.29 2.18 8.26
CA PRO A 72 -11.87 2.43 8.52
C PRO A 72 -11.31 1.48 9.57
N VAL A 73 -10.07 1.04 9.39
CA VAL A 73 -9.39 0.08 10.28
C VAL A 73 -9.28 0.55 11.75
N SER A 74 -9.33 1.86 12.03
CA SER A 74 -9.37 2.38 13.41
C SER A 74 -10.71 2.19 14.13
N GLN A 75 -11.80 2.08 13.37
CA GLN A 75 -13.16 2.07 13.91
C GLN A 75 -13.65 0.65 14.19
N VAL A 76 -12.92 -0.37 13.74
CA VAL A 76 -13.26 -1.78 13.95
C VAL A 76 -12.58 -2.34 15.21
N PRO A 77 -13.15 -3.41 15.82
CA PRO A 77 -12.53 -4.08 16.96
C PRO A 77 -11.09 -4.54 16.66
N PRO A 78 -10.20 -4.60 17.67
CA PRO A 78 -8.80 -4.99 17.50
C PRO A 78 -8.62 -6.34 16.80
N GLU A 79 -9.54 -7.29 17.01
CA GLU A 79 -9.52 -8.61 16.37
C GLU A 79 -9.65 -8.52 14.84
N VAL A 80 -10.58 -7.69 14.34
CA VAL A 80 -10.80 -7.47 12.91
C VAL A 80 -9.61 -6.74 12.29
N ARG A 81 -9.09 -5.71 12.99
CA ARG A 81 -7.89 -4.99 12.57
C ARG A 81 -6.67 -5.91 12.45
N ASN A 82 -6.43 -6.75 13.46
CA ASN A 82 -5.32 -7.69 13.43
C ASN A 82 -5.49 -8.73 12.29
N GLY A 83 -6.72 -9.14 12.02
CA GLY A 83 -7.06 -9.98 10.86
C GLY A 83 -6.73 -9.32 9.52
N PHE A 84 -7.08 -8.03 9.36
CA PHE A 84 -6.72 -7.23 8.19
C PHE A 84 -5.20 -7.14 8.00
N VAL A 85 -4.46 -6.73 9.04
CA VAL A 85 -3.00 -6.60 8.98
C VAL A 85 -2.36 -7.94 8.63
N ARG A 86 -2.76 -9.03 9.30
CA ARG A 86 -2.25 -10.37 9.01
C ARG A 86 -2.50 -10.76 7.55
N LYS A 87 -3.67 -10.44 7.00
CA LYS A 87 -4.01 -10.74 5.60
C LYS A 87 -3.14 -9.97 4.62
N VAL A 88 -2.92 -8.67 4.85
CA VAL A 88 -2.06 -7.82 4.01
C VAL A 88 -0.62 -8.35 3.97
N TYR A 89 -0.02 -8.61 5.14
CA TYR A 89 1.36 -9.12 5.21
C TYR A 89 1.49 -10.56 4.70
N SER A 90 0.45 -11.38 4.80
CA SER A 90 0.44 -12.72 4.19
C SER A 90 0.45 -12.64 2.67
N LEU A 91 -0.34 -11.73 2.07
CA LEU A 91 -0.33 -11.50 0.63
C LEU A 91 1.01 -10.94 0.17
N LEU A 92 1.56 -9.95 0.87
CA LEU A 92 2.91 -9.43 0.61
C LEU A 92 3.96 -10.56 0.59
N SER A 93 3.93 -11.45 1.59
CA SER A 93 4.89 -12.56 1.69
C SER A 93 4.81 -13.48 0.47
N VAL A 94 3.61 -13.84 0.03
CA VAL A 94 3.39 -14.64 -1.18
C VAL A 94 3.90 -13.91 -2.42
N GLN A 95 3.62 -12.62 -2.55
CA GLN A 95 4.10 -11.81 -3.68
C GLN A 95 5.64 -11.81 -3.77
N LEU A 96 6.31 -11.55 -2.65
CA LEU A 96 7.78 -11.52 -2.59
C LEU A 96 8.39 -12.90 -2.87
N MET A 97 7.78 -13.99 -2.40
CA MET A 97 8.22 -15.36 -2.73
C MET A 97 8.12 -15.67 -4.22
N VAL A 98 7.01 -15.26 -4.87
CA VAL A 98 6.83 -15.42 -6.32
C VAL A 98 7.87 -14.61 -7.07
N THR A 99 8.11 -13.36 -6.68
CA THR A 99 9.14 -12.51 -7.29
C THR A 99 10.54 -13.09 -7.15
N PHE A 100 10.89 -13.55 -5.96
CA PHE A 100 12.17 -14.22 -5.72
C PHE A 100 12.35 -15.45 -6.61
N GLY A 101 11.32 -16.32 -6.69
CA GLY A 101 11.38 -17.53 -7.52
C GLY A 101 11.57 -17.23 -9.01
N ILE A 102 10.83 -16.26 -9.55
CA ILE A 102 10.95 -15.84 -10.95
C ILE A 102 12.31 -15.20 -11.21
N ALA A 103 12.76 -14.29 -10.34
CA ALA A 103 14.06 -13.62 -10.49
C ALA A 103 15.23 -14.62 -10.41
N LEU A 104 15.17 -15.59 -9.49
CA LEU A 104 16.16 -16.65 -9.37
C LEU A 104 16.22 -17.54 -10.63
N TYR A 105 15.05 -17.95 -11.13
CA TYR A 105 14.96 -18.74 -12.36
C TYR A 105 15.56 -17.97 -13.55
N MET A 106 15.23 -16.68 -13.68
CA MET A 106 15.75 -15.84 -14.76
C MET A 106 17.26 -15.60 -14.64
N ASN A 107 17.78 -15.32 -13.43
CA ASN A 107 19.21 -15.08 -13.22
C ASN A 107 20.08 -16.31 -13.53
N THR A 108 19.53 -17.52 -13.32
CA THR A 108 20.24 -18.79 -13.57
C THR A 108 20.15 -19.24 -15.03
N GLN A 109 19.02 -19.01 -15.70
CA GLN A 109 18.77 -19.54 -17.05
C GLN A 109 19.01 -18.53 -18.18
N LEU A 110 18.92 -17.24 -17.89
CA LEU A 110 19.04 -16.18 -18.91
C LEU A 110 20.41 -15.51 -18.82
N THR A 111 20.91 -15.09 -19.98
CA THR A 111 22.17 -14.34 -20.09
C THR A 111 21.89 -12.85 -20.30
N PRO A 112 22.84 -11.96 -19.93
CA PRO A 112 22.71 -10.53 -20.24
C PRO A 112 22.48 -10.24 -21.73
N LEU A 113 23.09 -11.03 -22.61
CA LEU A 113 22.89 -10.92 -24.06
C LEU A 113 21.46 -11.28 -24.48
N TRP A 114 20.85 -12.29 -23.87
CA TRP A 114 19.46 -12.64 -24.13
C TRP A 114 18.52 -11.50 -23.71
N VAL A 115 18.76 -10.94 -22.51
CA VAL A 115 17.99 -9.79 -22.01
C VAL A 115 18.10 -8.59 -22.96
N ALA A 116 19.29 -8.27 -23.46
CA ALA A 116 19.49 -7.16 -24.40
C ALA A 116 18.72 -7.36 -25.72
N LYS A 117 18.57 -8.60 -26.19
CA LYS A 117 17.79 -8.92 -27.41
C LYS A 117 16.27 -8.88 -27.19
N HIS A 118 15.81 -9.12 -25.96
CA HIS A 118 14.39 -9.24 -25.63
C HIS A 118 13.87 -8.10 -24.73
N LEU A 119 14.47 -6.91 -24.83
CA LEU A 119 14.05 -5.71 -24.09
C LEU A 119 12.57 -5.34 -24.28
N GLY A 120 11.95 -5.75 -25.39
CA GLY A 120 10.51 -5.57 -25.61
C GLY A 120 9.65 -6.18 -24.48
N ILE A 121 10.05 -7.34 -23.94
CA ILE A 121 9.34 -7.99 -22.83
C ILE A 121 9.42 -7.14 -21.56
N TYR A 122 10.61 -6.60 -21.27
CA TYR A 122 10.83 -5.70 -20.13
C TYR A 122 9.94 -4.45 -20.21
N TYR A 123 9.89 -3.78 -21.36
CA TYR A 123 9.05 -2.60 -21.54
C TYR A 123 7.57 -2.94 -21.48
N MET A 124 7.13 -4.04 -22.11
CA MET A 124 5.74 -4.49 -22.04
C MET A 124 5.32 -4.81 -20.60
N ALA A 125 6.16 -5.50 -19.83
CA ALA A 125 5.89 -5.80 -18.43
C ALA A 125 5.81 -4.52 -17.59
N SER A 126 6.78 -3.61 -17.75
CA SER A 126 6.87 -2.37 -16.96
C SER A 126 5.74 -1.38 -17.26
N PHE A 127 5.47 -1.11 -18.53
CA PHE A 127 4.34 -0.23 -18.91
C PHE A 127 2.99 -0.93 -18.70
N GLY A 128 2.93 -2.26 -18.85
CA GLY A 128 1.75 -3.06 -18.58
C GLY A 128 1.32 -2.99 -17.11
N THR A 129 2.24 -3.21 -16.17
CA THR A 129 1.94 -3.12 -14.73
C THR A 129 1.57 -1.70 -14.32
N LEU A 130 2.26 -0.69 -14.85
CA LEU A 130 1.91 0.72 -14.63
C LEU A 130 0.50 1.02 -15.16
N ALA A 131 0.18 0.60 -16.39
CA ALA A 131 -1.14 0.81 -16.99
C ALA A 131 -2.24 0.07 -16.22
N MET A 132 -1.97 -1.13 -15.69
CA MET A 132 -2.90 -1.86 -14.82
C MET A 132 -3.20 -1.07 -13.54
N MET A 133 -2.17 -0.53 -12.88
CA MET A 133 -2.34 0.27 -11.66
C MET A 133 -3.08 1.59 -11.91
N LEU A 134 -2.76 2.29 -13.01
CA LEU A 134 -3.47 3.50 -13.39
C LEU A 134 -4.92 3.21 -13.79
N GLY A 135 -5.15 2.13 -14.54
CA GLY A 135 -6.48 1.73 -14.99
C GLY A 135 -7.41 1.38 -13.84
N VAL A 136 -6.92 0.60 -12.87
CA VAL A 136 -7.73 0.21 -11.70
C VAL A 136 -8.04 1.42 -10.82
N SER A 137 -7.07 2.31 -10.62
CA SER A 137 -7.24 3.54 -9.82
C SER A 137 -8.23 4.53 -10.46
N CYS A 138 -8.25 4.64 -11.78
CA CYS A 138 -9.12 5.57 -12.50
C CYS A 138 -10.56 5.07 -12.69
N CYS A 139 -10.72 3.79 -13.01
CA CYS A 139 -11.99 3.28 -13.57
C CYS A 139 -12.59 2.11 -12.78
N CYS A 140 -11.79 1.37 -12.01
CA CYS A 140 -12.20 0.06 -11.50
C CYS A 140 -11.74 -0.20 -10.05
N ALA A 141 -11.75 0.81 -9.19
CA ALA A 141 -11.30 0.65 -7.80
C ALA A 141 -12.08 -0.45 -7.05
N ASP A 142 -13.37 -0.61 -7.35
CA ASP A 142 -14.21 -1.66 -6.77
C ASP A 142 -13.79 -3.07 -7.20
N ALA A 143 -13.10 -3.24 -8.33
CA ALA A 143 -12.61 -4.55 -8.76
C ALA A 143 -11.59 -5.14 -7.77
N LEU A 144 -10.88 -4.31 -7.00
CA LEU A 144 -9.93 -4.76 -5.98
C LEU A 144 -10.61 -5.23 -4.68
N ARG A 145 -11.88 -4.87 -4.48
CA ARG A 145 -12.67 -5.29 -3.30
C ARG A 145 -13.46 -6.57 -3.56
N ASN A 146 -13.71 -6.90 -4.82
CA ASN A 146 -14.60 -7.99 -5.21
C ASN A 146 -13.84 -9.27 -5.61
N PHE A 147 -14.23 -10.41 -5.04
CA PHE A 147 -13.79 -11.73 -5.46
C PHE A 147 -14.46 -12.14 -6.79
N PRO A 148 -13.77 -12.82 -7.74
CA PRO A 148 -12.36 -13.23 -7.72
C PRO A 148 -11.39 -12.21 -8.34
N PHE A 149 -11.90 -11.08 -8.85
CA PHE A 149 -11.14 -10.11 -9.62
C PHE A 149 -9.97 -9.52 -8.85
N ASN A 150 -10.13 -9.32 -7.54
CA ASN A 150 -9.08 -8.83 -6.67
C ASN A 150 -7.79 -9.68 -6.69
N TYR A 151 -7.91 -11.00 -6.53
CA TYR A 151 -6.75 -11.91 -6.56
C TYR A 151 -6.21 -12.12 -7.97
N ALA A 152 -7.07 -12.09 -8.99
CA ALA A 152 -6.63 -12.13 -10.38
C ALA A 152 -5.77 -10.90 -10.74
N PHE A 153 -6.19 -9.71 -10.32
CA PHE A 153 -5.44 -8.48 -10.51
C PHE A 153 -4.10 -8.52 -9.75
N LEU A 154 -4.14 -8.93 -8.48
CA LEU A 154 -2.96 -9.11 -7.64
C LEU A 154 -1.94 -10.02 -8.34
N ALA A 155 -2.34 -11.22 -8.75
CA ALA A 155 -1.46 -12.18 -9.40
C ALA A 155 -0.87 -11.64 -10.71
N ALA A 156 -1.68 -11.01 -11.56
CA ALA A 156 -1.22 -10.43 -12.81
C ALA A 156 -0.19 -9.32 -12.59
N LEU A 157 -0.43 -8.43 -11.62
CA LEU A 157 0.51 -7.37 -11.24
C LEU A 157 1.80 -7.95 -10.68
N THR A 158 1.72 -8.92 -9.77
CA THR A 158 2.89 -9.57 -9.17
C THR A 158 3.74 -10.24 -10.25
N ILE A 159 3.14 -11.00 -11.17
CA ILE A 159 3.87 -11.66 -12.27
C ILE A 159 4.55 -10.62 -13.16
N GLY A 160 3.84 -9.57 -13.59
CA GLY A 160 4.41 -8.52 -14.42
C GLY A 160 5.61 -7.83 -13.76
N MET A 161 5.47 -7.45 -12.49
CA MET A 161 6.56 -6.83 -11.73
C MET A 161 7.72 -7.80 -11.50
N SER A 162 7.43 -9.09 -11.27
CA SER A 162 8.46 -10.12 -11.09
C SER A 162 9.28 -10.34 -12.35
N ILE A 163 8.67 -10.23 -13.53
CA ILE A 163 9.40 -10.26 -14.81
C ILE A 163 10.31 -9.05 -14.90
N THR A 164 9.82 -7.83 -14.65
CA THR A 164 10.65 -6.60 -14.65
C THR A 164 11.85 -6.71 -13.72
N VAL A 165 11.63 -7.18 -12.48
CA VAL A 165 12.70 -7.43 -11.50
C VAL A 165 13.65 -8.51 -11.98
N GLY A 166 13.15 -9.63 -12.51
CA GLY A 166 13.97 -10.71 -13.06
C GLY A 166 14.91 -10.22 -14.17
N PHE A 167 14.40 -9.41 -15.11
CA PHE A 167 15.21 -8.73 -16.13
C PHE A 167 16.32 -7.87 -15.52
N ALA A 168 16.01 -7.07 -14.50
CA ALA A 168 17.00 -6.25 -13.82
C ALA A 168 18.09 -7.11 -13.18
N THR A 169 17.72 -8.16 -12.45
CA THR A 169 18.69 -9.01 -11.72
C THR A 169 19.67 -9.74 -12.63
N VAL A 170 19.29 -10.11 -13.86
CA VAL A 170 20.19 -10.78 -14.83
C VAL A 170 21.40 -9.90 -15.19
N LEU A 171 21.27 -8.58 -15.10
CA LEU A 171 22.33 -7.62 -15.41
C LEU A 171 23.34 -7.43 -14.29
N TYR A 172 23.09 -7.97 -13.09
CA TYR A 172 23.95 -7.82 -11.92
C TYR A 172 24.53 -9.17 -11.48
N THR A 173 25.67 -9.13 -10.79
CA THR A 173 26.27 -10.32 -10.16
C THR A 173 25.33 -10.91 -9.10
N THR A 174 25.34 -12.23 -8.94
CA THR A 174 24.44 -12.90 -7.97
C THR A 174 24.71 -12.42 -6.54
N ASP A 175 25.97 -12.17 -6.20
CA ASP A 175 26.36 -11.61 -4.90
C ASP A 175 25.74 -10.24 -4.66
N SER A 176 25.73 -9.37 -5.68
CA SER A 176 25.08 -8.05 -5.60
C SER A 176 23.57 -8.15 -5.42
N VAL A 177 22.92 -9.09 -6.13
CA VAL A 177 21.48 -9.34 -6.00
C VAL A 177 21.13 -9.81 -4.60
N LEU A 178 21.90 -10.75 -4.04
CA LEU A 178 21.68 -11.27 -2.68
C LEU A 178 21.96 -10.19 -1.60
N LEU A 179 23.00 -9.37 -1.80
CA LEU A 179 23.32 -8.26 -0.90
C LEU A 179 22.20 -7.21 -0.89
N ALA A 180 21.69 -6.84 -2.07
CA ALA A 180 20.57 -5.90 -2.18
C ALA A 180 19.31 -6.48 -1.52
N LEU A 181 18.99 -7.76 -1.78
CA LEU A 181 17.85 -8.45 -1.17
C LEU A 181 17.93 -8.46 0.37
N GLY A 182 19.09 -8.81 0.93
CA GLY A 182 19.32 -8.82 2.37
C GLY A 182 19.18 -7.43 2.98
N THR A 183 19.72 -6.41 2.31
CA THR A 183 19.60 -5.01 2.73
C THR A 183 18.16 -4.53 2.69
N THR A 184 17.41 -4.81 1.61
CA THR A 184 15.99 -4.46 1.50
C THR A 184 15.17 -5.10 2.62
N ALA A 185 15.38 -6.39 2.88
CA ALA A 185 14.67 -7.10 3.95
C ALA A 185 14.97 -6.46 5.33
N GLY A 186 16.23 -6.16 5.63
CA GLY A 186 16.63 -5.49 6.87
C GLY A 186 15.98 -4.12 7.03
N VAL A 187 16.08 -3.27 6.00
CA VAL A 187 15.49 -1.93 5.99
C VAL A 187 13.97 -2.00 6.13
N PHE A 188 13.31 -2.85 5.35
CA PHE A 188 11.85 -3.02 5.41
C PHE A 188 11.37 -3.45 6.80
N LEU A 189 12.02 -4.44 7.42
CA LEU A 189 11.64 -4.93 8.75
C LEU A 189 11.85 -3.86 9.83
N VAL A 190 12.99 -3.15 9.80
CA VAL A 190 13.28 -2.07 10.75
C VAL A 190 12.29 -0.92 10.60
N LEU A 191 12.00 -0.49 9.37
CA LEU A 191 11.03 0.58 9.10
C LEU A 191 9.60 0.18 9.44
N THR A 192 9.22 -1.07 9.18
CA THR A 192 7.92 -1.62 9.58
C THR A 192 7.79 -1.57 11.10
N ALA A 193 8.79 -2.04 11.84
CA ALA A 193 8.80 -1.97 13.30
C ALA A 193 8.74 -0.52 13.80
N TYR A 194 9.54 0.37 13.21
CA TYR A 194 9.51 1.80 13.53
C TYR A 194 8.12 2.40 13.30
N ALA A 195 7.48 2.15 12.16
CA ALA A 195 6.17 2.66 11.82
C ALA A 195 5.05 2.15 12.75
N CYS A 196 5.19 0.93 13.29
CA CYS A 196 4.29 0.35 14.28
C CYS A 196 4.47 0.95 15.68
N LEU A 197 5.70 1.29 16.05
CA LEU A 197 6.05 1.73 17.41
C LEU A 197 6.03 3.25 17.58
N THR A 198 6.23 4.00 16.49
CA THR A 198 6.29 5.46 16.54
C THR A 198 4.92 6.08 16.80
N THR A 199 4.92 7.16 17.59
CA THR A 199 3.74 7.98 17.87
C THR A 199 3.54 9.11 16.86
N THR A 200 4.55 9.38 16.02
CA THR A 200 4.48 10.41 14.98
C THR A 200 3.60 9.94 13.81
N ASP A 201 2.62 10.77 13.44
CA ASP A 201 1.73 10.50 12.31
C ASP A 201 2.36 10.95 10.98
N PHE A 202 2.79 9.98 10.16
CA PHE A 202 3.27 10.19 8.80
C PHE A 202 2.16 10.02 7.76
N THR A 203 0.92 9.68 8.11
CA THR A 203 -0.16 9.48 7.12
C THR A 203 -0.58 10.76 6.38
N GLY A 204 -0.06 11.92 6.78
CA GLY A 204 -0.27 13.21 6.12
C GLY A 204 0.74 13.54 5.00
N ILE A 205 1.86 12.83 4.88
CA ILE A 205 2.91 13.19 3.90
C ILE A 205 2.67 12.65 2.49
N GLY A 206 1.61 11.87 2.27
CA GLY A 206 1.27 11.22 1.00
C GLY A 206 1.35 12.12 -0.25
N PRO A 207 0.80 13.36 -0.26
CA PRO A 207 0.91 14.24 -1.43
C PRO A 207 2.34 14.63 -1.79
N TYR A 208 3.22 14.79 -0.79
CA TYR A 208 4.64 15.11 -1.01
C TYR A 208 5.40 13.90 -1.55
N LEU A 209 5.09 12.71 -1.03
CA LEU A 209 5.66 11.45 -1.54
C LEU A 209 5.25 11.23 -3.00
N PHE A 210 3.98 11.45 -3.32
CA PHE A 210 3.47 11.36 -4.70
C PHE A 210 4.17 12.34 -5.63
N ALA A 211 4.33 13.61 -5.23
CA ALA A 211 5.08 14.59 -6.02
C ALA A 211 6.54 14.15 -6.24
N GLY A 212 7.19 13.61 -5.20
CA GLY A 212 8.53 13.04 -5.28
C GLY A 212 8.62 11.85 -6.25
N LEU A 213 7.64 10.94 -6.21
CA LEU A 213 7.55 9.79 -7.12
C LEU A 213 7.41 10.23 -8.58
N ILE A 214 6.53 11.19 -8.85
CA ILE A 214 6.36 11.74 -10.20
C ILE A 214 7.66 12.41 -10.67
N ALA A 215 8.30 13.22 -9.83
CA ALA A 215 9.57 13.85 -10.18
C ALA A 215 10.66 12.82 -10.51
N LEU A 216 10.78 11.77 -9.70
CA LEU A 216 11.74 10.70 -9.89
C LEU A 216 11.45 9.90 -11.17
N MET A 217 10.18 9.55 -11.40
CA MET A 217 9.74 8.84 -12.61
C MET A 217 10.00 9.66 -13.88
N MET A 218 9.68 10.96 -13.87
CA MET A 218 9.93 11.84 -15.02
C MET A 218 11.42 11.98 -15.30
N PHE A 219 12.25 12.11 -14.26
CA PHE A 219 13.70 12.18 -14.42
C PHE A 219 14.29 10.88 -14.98
N GLY A 220 13.86 9.72 -14.47
CA GLY A 220 14.26 8.41 -14.99
C GLY A 220 13.82 8.18 -16.45
N PHE A 221 12.63 8.65 -16.82
CA PHE A 221 12.14 8.61 -18.19
C PHE A 221 12.98 9.48 -19.13
N VAL A 222 13.33 10.69 -18.72
CA VAL A 222 14.21 11.59 -19.49
C VAL A 222 15.58 10.94 -19.72
N ILE A 223 16.22 10.40 -18.67
CA ILE A 223 17.51 9.70 -18.82
C ILE A 223 17.40 8.54 -19.81
N SER A 224 16.34 7.74 -19.69
CA SER A 224 16.13 6.56 -20.54
C SER A 224 15.91 6.92 -22.01
N ILE A 225 15.04 7.89 -22.30
CA ILE A 225 14.73 8.33 -23.67
C ILE A 225 15.94 9.01 -24.32
N PHE A 226 16.63 9.89 -23.61
CA PHE A 226 17.81 10.56 -24.17
C PHE A 226 18.95 9.57 -24.42
N SER A 227 19.18 8.62 -23.52
CA SER A 227 20.18 7.57 -23.72
C SER A 227 19.84 6.71 -24.94
N TRP A 228 18.56 6.43 -25.17
CA TRP A 228 18.10 5.71 -26.35
C TRP A 228 18.26 6.52 -27.65
N LEU A 229 17.85 7.80 -27.65
CA LEU A 229 17.93 8.68 -28.82
C LEU A 229 19.37 8.99 -29.26
N THR A 230 20.28 9.19 -28.30
CA THR A 230 21.67 9.58 -28.59
C THR A 230 22.62 8.39 -28.74
N GLY A 231 22.17 7.17 -28.41
CA GLY A 231 22.99 5.96 -28.43
C GLY A 231 24.17 5.98 -27.44
N THR A 232 24.23 6.97 -26.56
CA THR A 232 25.28 7.14 -25.54
C THR A 232 24.64 7.34 -24.17
N PRO A 233 25.25 6.84 -23.08
CA PRO A 233 24.76 7.11 -21.74
C PRO A 233 24.86 8.62 -21.47
N MET A 234 23.70 9.26 -21.32
CA MET A 234 23.59 10.73 -21.16
C MET A 234 24.31 11.23 -19.90
N VAL A 235 24.30 10.42 -18.85
CA VAL A 235 24.78 10.82 -17.52
C VAL A 235 25.82 9.82 -17.01
N GLY A 236 26.83 10.34 -16.30
CA GLY A 236 27.89 9.52 -15.74
C GLY A 236 27.38 8.61 -14.60
N SER A 237 28.18 7.60 -14.26
CA SER A 237 27.89 6.65 -13.16
C SER A 237 27.51 7.32 -11.83
N MET A 238 28.05 8.50 -11.53
CA MET A 238 27.71 9.23 -10.30
C MET A 238 26.26 9.72 -10.28
N VAL A 239 25.71 10.17 -11.41
CA VAL A 239 24.31 10.65 -11.49
C VAL A 239 23.34 9.48 -11.32
N HIS A 240 23.64 8.32 -11.90
CA HIS A 240 22.86 7.09 -11.69
C HIS A 240 22.81 6.70 -10.21
N LYS A 241 23.94 6.74 -9.51
CA LYS A 241 23.98 6.45 -8.07
C LYS A 241 23.23 7.50 -7.23
N LEU A 242 23.30 8.78 -7.60
CA LEU A 242 22.51 9.83 -6.93
C LEU A 242 21.01 9.63 -7.14
N TYR A 243 20.60 9.31 -8.37
CA TYR A 243 19.22 8.97 -8.70
C TYR A 243 18.73 7.78 -7.87
N ALA A 244 19.53 6.72 -7.80
CA ALA A 244 19.23 5.55 -6.98
C ALA A 244 19.14 5.89 -5.49
N GLY A 245 20.05 6.70 -4.96
CA GLY A 245 20.01 7.18 -3.58
C GLY A 245 18.74 7.98 -3.26
N CYS A 246 18.31 8.87 -4.16
CA CYS A 246 17.03 9.57 -4.02
C CYS A 246 15.85 8.61 -4.02
N GLY A 247 15.89 7.57 -4.87
CA GLY A 247 14.89 6.50 -4.91
C GLY A 247 14.81 5.73 -3.60
N VAL A 248 15.95 5.30 -3.05
CA VAL A 248 16.02 4.64 -1.74
C VAL A 248 15.37 5.50 -0.66
N LEU A 249 15.74 6.79 -0.57
CA LEU A 249 15.16 7.69 0.44
C LEU A 249 13.65 7.83 0.28
N LEU A 250 13.16 7.99 -0.96
CA LEU A 250 11.74 8.13 -1.24
C LEU A 250 10.96 6.88 -0.80
N PHE A 251 11.42 5.69 -1.18
CA PHE A 251 10.73 4.44 -0.86
C PHE A 251 10.85 4.05 0.62
N VAL A 252 11.90 4.48 1.32
CA VAL A 252 11.98 4.39 2.79
C VAL A 252 10.82 5.15 3.44
N PHE A 253 10.50 6.38 2.98
CA PHE A 253 9.36 7.13 3.51
C PHE A 253 8.01 6.54 3.12
N TYR A 254 7.88 6.01 1.90
CA TYR A 254 6.67 5.29 1.48
C TYR A 254 6.38 4.08 2.37
N ILE A 255 7.38 3.24 2.68
CA ILE A 255 7.20 2.09 3.58
C ILE A 255 6.67 2.53 4.95
N ILE A 256 7.20 3.62 5.51
CA ILE A 256 6.70 4.16 6.79
C ILE A 256 5.24 4.61 6.64
N HIS A 257 4.95 5.41 5.62
CA HIS A 257 3.61 5.94 5.34
C HIS A 257 2.58 4.81 5.16
N ASP A 258 2.88 3.83 4.31
CA ASP A 258 1.96 2.76 3.95
C ASP A 258 1.77 1.75 5.09
N THR A 259 2.85 1.43 5.81
CA THR A 259 2.74 0.63 7.05
C THR A 259 1.83 1.33 8.05
N GLN A 260 1.93 2.66 8.18
CA GLN A 260 1.06 3.39 9.07
C GLN A 260 -0.41 3.38 8.63
N LEU A 261 -0.69 3.50 7.32
CA LEU A 261 -2.04 3.37 6.76
C LEU A 261 -2.64 1.98 6.99
N ILE A 262 -1.82 0.92 6.93
CA ILE A 262 -2.21 -0.49 7.11
C ILE A 262 -2.51 -0.80 8.58
N VAL A 263 -1.60 -0.45 9.49
CA VAL A 263 -1.74 -0.75 10.91
C VAL A 263 -2.86 0.08 11.54
N GLY A 264 -3.13 1.28 11.01
CA GLY A 264 -4.13 2.19 11.57
C GLY A 264 -3.79 2.61 13.00
N GLY A 265 -4.77 3.21 13.69
CA GLY A 265 -4.62 3.63 15.09
C GLY A 265 -5.37 4.93 15.43
N GLU A 266 -5.55 5.21 16.71
CA GLU A 266 -6.35 6.36 17.17
C GLU A 266 -5.77 7.72 16.74
N HIS A 267 -4.43 7.81 16.65
CA HIS A 267 -3.73 9.05 16.33
C HIS A 267 -3.47 9.28 14.84
N LYS A 268 -3.92 8.38 13.96
CA LYS A 268 -3.63 8.43 12.52
C LYS A 268 -4.81 8.98 11.73
N LYS A 269 -4.58 10.05 10.95
CA LYS A 269 -5.65 10.74 10.21
C LYS A 269 -6.17 9.97 8.99
N HIS A 270 -5.33 9.25 8.28
CA HIS A 270 -5.73 8.46 7.11
C HIS A 270 -5.45 6.97 7.33
N GLN A 271 -6.38 6.10 6.93
CA GLN A 271 -6.29 4.64 7.17
C GLN A 271 -7.04 3.84 6.11
N PHE A 272 -6.65 2.61 5.82
CA PHE A 272 -7.38 1.75 4.87
C PHE A 272 -8.77 1.34 5.39
N SER A 273 -9.65 0.96 4.46
CA SER A 273 -10.86 0.21 4.77
C SER A 273 -10.54 -1.29 4.87
N VAL A 274 -11.33 -2.07 5.59
CA VAL A 274 -11.06 -3.51 5.79
C VAL A 274 -11.05 -4.27 4.46
N ASP A 275 -11.88 -3.87 3.49
CA ASP A 275 -11.93 -4.48 2.15
C ASP A 275 -10.77 -4.08 1.23
N ASP A 276 -9.98 -3.07 1.60
CA ASP A 276 -8.85 -2.57 0.80
C ASP A 276 -7.57 -3.43 0.95
N TYR A 277 -7.67 -4.63 1.53
CA TYR A 277 -6.49 -5.47 1.85
C TYR A 277 -5.65 -5.84 0.63
N VAL A 278 -6.26 -6.04 -0.54
CA VAL A 278 -5.50 -6.32 -1.79
C VAL A 278 -4.75 -5.08 -2.24
N PHE A 279 -5.40 -3.92 -2.24
CA PHE A 279 -4.79 -2.66 -2.63
C PHE A 279 -3.63 -2.30 -1.68
N ALA A 280 -3.85 -2.42 -0.37
CA ALA A 280 -2.82 -2.21 0.64
C ALA A 280 -1.61 -3.17 0.48
N ALA A 281 -1.85 -4.43 0.11
CA ALA A 281 -0.79 -5.40 -0.16
C ALA A 281 -0.01 -5.08 -1.46
N ILE A 282 -0.64 -4.45 -2.44
CA ILE A 282 0.00 -4.03 -3.69
C ILE A 282 0.88 -2.81 -3.46
N GLU A 283 0.38 -1.77 -2.79
CA GLU A 283 1.18 -0.55 -2.49
C GLU A 283 2.45 -0.92 -1.71
N LEU A 284 2.29 -1.68 -0.61
CA LEU A 284 3.44 -2.12 0.19
C LEU A 284 4.40 -3.06 -0.58
N TYR A 285 3.89 -3.86 -1.53
CA TYR A 285 4.72 -4.67 -2.41
C TYR A 285 5.53 -3.82 -3.39
N LEU A 286 4.90 -2.82 -4.02
CA LEU A 286 5.58 -1.90 -4.93
C LEU A 286 6.68 -1.13 -4.20
N ASP A 287 6.46 -0.73 -2.96
CA ASP A 287 7.47 -0.09 -2.14
C ASP A 287 8.70 -0.95 -1.91
N VAL A 288 8.50 -2.21 -1.51
CA VAL A 288 9.59 -3.16 -1.26
C VAL A 288 10.35 -3.47 -2.54
N ILE A 289 9.65 -3.69 -3.66
CA ILE A 289 10.29 -3.98 -4.94
C ILE A 289 11.08 -2.79 -5.47
N ASN A 290 10.53 -1.58 -5.40
CA ASN A 290 11.24 -0.40 -5.85
C ASN A 290 12.45 -0.10 -4.96
N LEU A 291 12.32 -0.24 -3.63
CA LEU A 291 13.46 -0.15 -2.72
C LEU A 291 14.56 -1.16 -3.08
N PHE A 292 14.19 -2.40 -3.41
CA PHE A 292 15.13 -3.42 -3.88
C PHE A 292 15.84 -3.01 -5.17
N VAL A 293 15.11 -2.58 -6.20
CA VAL A 293 15.70 -2.16 -7.47
C VAL A 293 16.65 -0.98 -7.30
N PHE A 294 16.28 0.02 -6.48
CA PHE A 294 17.16 1.16 -6.20
C PHE A 294 18.39 0.79 -5.37
N LEU A 295 18.26 -0.09 -4.37
CA LEU A 295 19.43 -0.60 -3.64
C LEU A 295 20.36 -1.42 -4.54
N LEU A 296 19.79 -2.22 -5.44
CA LEU A 296 20.55 -2.96 -6.44
C LEU A 296 21.29 -2.04 -7.40
N GLU A 297 20.67 -0.95 -7.88
CA GLU A 297 21.35 0.05 -8.71
C GLU A 297 22.43 0.82 -7.96
N LEU A 298 22.20 1.11 -6.67
CA LEU A 298 23.12 1.89 -5.85
C LEU A 298 24.41 1.12 -5.49
N MET A 299 24.28 -0.16 -5.16
CA MET A 299 25.37 -0.98 -4.60
C MET A 299 25.81 -2.12 -5.52
N GLY A 300 25.06 -2.41 -6.57
CA GLY A 300 25.26 -3.60 -7.38
C GLY A 300 26.38 -3.47 -8.41
N ASP A 301 27.09 -4.57 -8.58
CA ASP A 301 28.10 -4.75 -9.63
C ASP A 301 27.48 -5.37 -10.88
N ARG A 302 27.67 -4.73 -12.03
CA ARG A 302 27.06 -5.11 -13.31
C ARG A 302 27.91 -6.15 -14.06
N ARG A 303 27.26 -7.06 -14.77
CA ARG A 303 27.89 -8.08 -15.64
C ARG A 303 28.21 -7.55 -17.04
#